data_AF-A0A979ENF2-F1
#
_entry.id   AF-A0A979ENF2-F1
#
_cell.length_a   1.000
_cell.length_b   1.000
_cell.length_c   1.000
_cell.angle_alpha   90.00
_cell.angle_beta   90.00
_cell.angle_gamma   90.00
#
_symmetry.space_group_name_H-M   'P 1'
#
loop_
_entity.id
_entity.type
_entity.pdbx_description
1 polymer ?
#
loop_
_entity_poly.entity_id
_entity_poly.type
_entity_poly.pdbx_seq_one_letter_code
_entity_poly.pdbx_strand_id
1 'polypeptide(L)'
;MVLLILFSVSVVGNLGALILVIKERRRANNTILTLNLFLADLLFISTVPFVITVRWTKAWKLGSAACHLIMYFISMSGTVTITTLADISIERLLAILKMETTPSLKPRWSLGVLLLIWFFCAVAVLLLSLFSRVIPVSSSQEGEMHICALIWPHLLGEVVWCAIFFALGFLVPGCSIVISYTKILQIKQRCKRRLHTTTSQRQEQSSAVSKQDFKLFRTLLILMISFFIMWSPIFIFTFLILTHNFQVHLALTSSMFVWVLTFTLAN
;
A
#
# COMPACT_ATOMS: atom_id res chain seq x y z
N MET A 1 17.14 -14.33 -6.17
CA MET A 1 18.20 -13.37 -5.80
C MET A 1 17.60 -12.03 -5.38
N VAL A 2 17.01 -11.23 -6.27
CA VAL A 2 16.45 -9.90 -5.92
C VAL A 2 15.42 -9.95 -4.77
N LEU A 3 14.41 -10.82 -4.85
CA LEU A 3 13.38 -10.95 -3.80
C LEU A 3 13.93 -11.33 -2.41
N LEU A 4 14.99 -12.14 -2.36
CA LEU A 4 15.64 -12.53 -1.10
C LEU A 4 16.39 -11.35 -0.48
N ILE A 5 17.05 -10.54 -1.31
CA ILE A 5 17.71 -9.31 -0.86
C ILE A 5 16.67 -8.33 -0.32
N LEU A 6 15.57 -8.13 -1.05
CA LEU A 6 14.47 -7.26 -0.60
C LEU A 6 13.88 -7.73 0.72
N PHE A 7 13.56 -9.03 0.83
CA PHE A 7 13.06 -9.59 2.07
C PHE A 7 14.00 -9.30 3.25
N SER A 8 15.30 -9.60 3.12
CA SER A 8 16.27 -9.37 4.18
C SER A 8 16.40 -7.88 4.55
N VAL A 9 16.49 -6.99 3.56
CA VAL A 9 16.59 -5.54 3.79
C VAL A 9 15.32 -5.00 4.45
N SER A 10 14.14 -5.41 3.98
CA SER A 10 12.87 -4.97 4.52
C SER A 10 12.63 -5.49 5.94
N VAL A 11 13.03 -6.73 6.26
CA VAL A 11 12.96 -7.27 7.63
C VAL A 11 13.85 -6.45 8.56
N VAL A 12 15.13 -6.29 8.20
CA VAL A 12 16.11 -5.58 9.06
C VAL A 12 15.71 -4.11 9.23
N GLY A 13 15.30 -3.44 8.15
CA GLY A 13 14.88 -2.04 8.17
C GLY A 13 13.62 -1.81 9.00
N ASN A 14 12.54 -2.56 8.73
CA ASN A 14 11.26 -2.35 9.42
C ASN A 14 11.30 -2.82 10.88
N LEU A 15 11.93 -3.97 11.17
CA LEU A 15 12.05 -4.45 12.54
C LEU A 15 12.98 -3.56 13.38
N GLY A 16 14.11 -3.13 12.80
CA GLY A 16 15.03 -2.20 13.46
C GLY A 16 14.38 -0.85 13.76
N ALA A 17 13.67 -0.28 12.78
CA ALA A 17 12.95 0.97 12.95
C ALA A 17 11.78 0.85 13.96
N LEU A 18 11.06 -0.27 13.95
CA LEU A 18 10.02 -0.58 14.93
C LEU A 18 10.59 -0.61 16.36
N ILE A 19 11.70 -1.30 16.58
CA ILE A 19 12.37 -1.37 17.89
C ILE A 19 12.83 0.01 18.34
N LEU A 20 13.44 0.80 17.44
CA LEU A 20 13.86 2.18 17.73
C LEU A 20 12.68 3.06 18.15
N VAL A 21 11.56 2.98 17.41
CA VAL A 21 10.36 3.76 17.70
C VAL A 21 9.70 3.34 19.01
N ILE A 22 9.69 2.04 19.33
CA ILE A 22 9.21 1.54 20.64
C ILE A 22 10.12 2.02 21.78
N LYS A 23 11.44 2.05 21.57
CA LYS A 23 12.42 2.51 22.57
C LYS A 23 12.32 4.02 22.82
N GLU A 24 12.07 4.81 21.78
CA GLU A 24 11.91 6.28 21.86
C GLU A 24 10.50 6.71 22.33
N ARG A 25 9.56 5.76 22.42
CA ARG A 25 8.12 5.96 22.74
C ARG A 25 7.84 6.65 24.07
N ARG A 26 8.84 6.89 24.93
CA ARG A 26 8.68 7.69 26.16
C ARG A 26 8.31 9.15 25.91
N ARG A 27 8.31 9.69 24.67
CA ARG A 27 8.22 11.15 24.44
C ARG A 27 7.12 11.71 23.51
N ALA A 28 6.36 10.94 22.70
CA ALA A 28 5.39 11.56 21.76
C ALA A 28 4.18 10.70 21.38
N ASN A 29 3.02 11.34 21.16
CA ASN A 29 1.75 10.71 20.77
C ASN A 29 1.62 10.36 19.27
N ASN A 30 2.44 10.93 18.37
CA ASN A 30 2.39 10.67 16.91
C ASN A 30 2.90 9.26 16.52
N THR A 31 3.12 8.40 17.51
CA THR A 31 3.78 7.10 17.34
C THR A 31 2.82 5.99 16.91
N ILE A 32 1.51 6.09 17.18
CA ILE A 32 0.57 4.96 16.93
C ILE A 32 0.40 4.66 15.43
N LEU A 33 0.15 5.67 14.58
CA LEU A 33 0.03 5.47 13.13
C LEU A 33 1.34 4.98 12.51
N THR A 34 2.46 5.49 13.01
CA THR A 34 3.80 5.04 12.58
C THR A 34 4.05 3.58 12.95
N LEU A 35 3.64 3.15 14.15
CA LEU A 35 3.70 1.75 14.56
C LEU A 35 2.79 0.86 13.70
N ASN A 36 1.62 1.35 13.33
CA ASN A 36 0.73 0.62 12.43
C ASN A 36 1.36 0.39 11.05
N LEU A 37 2.07 1.39 10.52
CA LEU A 37 2.77 1.26 9.25
C LEU A 37 3.80 0.13 9.30
N PHE A 38 4.64 0.08 10.35
CA PHE A 38 5.59 -1.02 10.53
C PHE A 38 4.90 -2.38 10.69
N LEU A 39 3.75 -2.44 11.38
CA LEU A 39 2.99 -3.68 11.52
C LEU A 39 2.44 -4.16 10.17
N ALA A 40 1.89 -3.24 9.37
CA ALA A 40 1.39 -3.54 8.03
C ALA A 40 2.53 -3.99 7.09
N ASP A 41 3.69 -3.33 7.16
CA ASP A 41 4.88 -3.70 6.38
C ASP A 41 5.42 -5.07 6.80
N LEU A 42 5.50 -5.38 8.10
CA LEU A 42 5.90 -6.71 8.58
C LEU A 42 4.91 -7.80 8.14
N LEU A 43 3.61 -7.49 8.15
CA LEU A 43 2.60 -8.40 7.63
C LEU A 43 2.80 -8.67 6.14
N PHE A 44 3.05 -7.63 5.34
CA PHE A 44 3.39 -7.79 3.93
C PHE A 44 4.65 -8.65 3.75
N ILE A 45 5.73 -8.33 4.48
CA ILE A 45 7.02 -9.03 4.42
C ILE A 45 6.87 -10.52 4.75
N SER A 46 5.98 -10.88 5.68
CA SER A 46 5.72 -12.28 6.03
C SER A 46 5.18 -13.12 4.85
N THR A 47 4.56 -12.48 3.86
CA THR A 47 4.04 -13.15 2.65
C THR A 47 5.12 -13.36 1.58
N VAL A 48 6.22 -12.60 1.61
CA VAL A 48 7.28 -12.60 0.59
C VAL A 48 7.98 -13.96 0.44
N PRO A 49 8.31 -14.72 1.52
CA PRO A 49 8.88 -16.05 1.38
C PRO A 49 8.02 -17.01 0.55
N PHE A 50 6.69 -16.96 0.75
CA PHE A 50 5.77 -17.79 -0.02
C PHE A 50 5.75 -17.41 -1.50
N VAL A 51 5.80 -16.10 -1.80
CA VAL A 51 5.94 -15.61 -3.18
C VAL A 51 7.24 -16.11 -3.80
N ILE A 52 8.36 -16.08 -3.05
CA ILE A 52 9.65 -16.61 -3.52
C ILE A 52 9.55 -18.10 -3.84
N THR A 53 8.90 -18.90 -2.99
CA THR A 53 8.69 -20.33 -3.22
C THR A 53 7.91 -20.56 -4.52
N VAL A 54 6.79 -19.87 -4.74
CA VAL A 54 5.99 -20.01 -5.97
C VAL A 54 6.79 -19.61 -7.20
N ARG A 55 7.65 -18.58 -7.09
CA ARG A 55 8.53 -18.17 -8.19
C ARG A 55 9.62 -19.18 -8.50
N TRP A 56 10.17 -19.82 -7.48
CA TRP A 56 11.17 -20.86 -7.65
C TRP A 56 10.58 -22.12 -8.27
N THR A 57 9.39 -22.52 -7.83
CA THR A 57 8.71 -23.73 -8.31
C THR A 57 8.01 -23.53 -9.65
N LYS A 58 7.86 -22.28 -10.12
CA LYS A 58 7.07 -21.87 -11.30
C LYS A 58 5.61 -22.34 -11.33
N ALA A 59 5.15 -22.99 -10.25
CA ALA A 59 3.84 -23.59 -10.10
C ALA A 59 3.37 -23.43 -8.65
N TRP A 60 2.06 -23.32 -8.48
CA TRP A 60 1.42 -23.20 -7.17
C TRP A 60 1.38 -24.55 -6.45
N LYS A 61 2.36 -24.79 -5.57
CA LYS A 61 2.48 -26.03 -4.78
C LYS A 61 2.09 -25.89 -3.29
N LEU A 62 1.72 -24.68 -2.86
CA LEU A 62 1.42 -24.35 -1.46
C LEU A 62 -0.02 -24.73 -1.02
N GLY A 63 -0.82 -25.27 -1.93
CA GLY A 63 -2.21 -25.66 -1.66
C GLY A 63 -3.20 -24.49 -1.64
N SER A 64 -4.50 -24.81 -1.52
CA SER A 64 -5.58 -23.82 -1.61
C SER A 64 -5.62 -22.84 -0.44
N ALA A 65 -5.32 -23.28 0.79
CA ALA A 65 -5.29 -22.42 1.96
C ALA A 65 -4.29 -21.26 1.81
N ALA A 66 -3.09 -21.55 1.32
CA ALA A 66 -2.08 -20.54 1.06
C ALA A 66 -2.52 -19.54 -0.03
N CYS A 67 -3.28 -19.98 -1.04
CA CYS A 67 -3.75 -19.11 -2.13
C CYS A 67 -4.70 -18.05 -1.58
N HIS A 68 -5.66 -18.46 -0.74
CA HIS A 68 -6.58 -17.55 -0.07
C HIS A 68 -5.85 -16.60 0.90
N LEU A 69 -4.93 -17.12 1.72
CA LEU A 69 -4.25 -16.35 2.77
C LEU A 69 -3.23 -15.35 2.22
N ILE A 70 -2.40 -15.77 1.26
CA ILE A 70 -1.36 -14.90 0.68
C ILE A 70 -2.00 -13.73 -0.05
N MET A 71 -3.03 -13.99 -0.86
CA MET A 71 -3.76 -12.92 -1.55
C MET A 71 -4.42 -11.97 -0.55
N TYR A 72 -5.04 -12.52 0.50
CA TYR A 72 -5.67 -11.73 1.56
C TYR A 72 -4.66 -10.82 2.27
N PHE A 73 -3.54 -11.35 2.77
CA PHE A 73 -2.57 -10.57 3.53
C PHE A 73 -1.84 -9.54 2.66
N ILE A 74 -1.51 -9.85 1.41
CA ILE A 74 -0.90 -8.88 0.48
C ILE A 74 -1.85 -7.70 0.23
N SER A 75 -3.11 -7.97 -0.13
CA SER A 75 -4.07 -6.91 -0.40
C SER A 75 -4.43 -6.12 0.85
N MET A 76 -4.61 -6.79 1.99
CA MET A 76 -4.93 -6.16 3.26
C MET A 76 -3.82 -5.21 3.71
N SER A 77 -2.57 -5.69 3.75
CA SER A 77 -1.41 -4.89 4.14
C SER A 77 -1.24 -3.66 3.24
N GLY A 78 -1.37 -3.83 1.92
CA GLY A 78 -1.33 -2.71 0.97
C GLY A 78 -2.39 -1.63 1.23
N THR A 79 -3.65 -2.02 1.43
CA THR A 79 -4.74 -1.07 1.73
C THR A 79 -4.56 -0.40 3.09
N VAL A 80 -4.17 -1.15 4.13
CA VAL A 80 -3.91 -0.56 5.46
C VAL A 80 -2.75 0.45 5.39
N THR A 81 -1.68 0.13 4.67
CA THR A 81 -0.51 1.00 4.50
C THR A 81 -0.90 2.33 3.83
N ILE A 82 -1.62 2.30 2.71
CA ILE A 82 -1.99 3.54 2.01
C ILE A 82 -2.98 4.39 2.80
N THR A 83 -3.98 3.78 3.45
CA THR A 83 -4.92 4.51 4.31
C THR A 83 -4.22 5.13 5.52
N THR A 84 -3.27 4.42 6.13
CA THR A 84 -2.46 4.96 7.24
C THR A 84 -1.60 6.14 6.79
N LEU A 85 -1.01 6.07 5.59
CA LEU A 85 -0.24 7.17 5.02
C LEU A 85 -1.11 8.38 4.71
N ALA A 86 -2.37 8.18 4.29
CA ALA A 86 -3.36 9.23 4.13
C ALA A 86 -3.66 9.93 5.45
N ASP A 87 -3.93 9.18 6.51
CA ASP A 87 -4.18 9.75 7.84
C ASP A 87 -2.98 10.55 8.36
N ILE A 88 -1.76 10.01 8.24
CA ILE A 88 -0.53 10.73 8.62
C ILE A 88 -0.40 12.04 7.84
N SER A 89 -0.74 12.03 6.54
CA SER A 89 -0.67 13.22 5.68
C SER A 89 -1.67 14.30 6.11
N ILE A 90 -2.89 13.90 6.48
CA ILE A 90 -3.94 14.80 6.96
C ILE A 90 -3.57 15.36 8.33
N GLU A 91 -3.11 14.52 9.27
CA GLU A 91 -2.64 14.98 10.58
C GLU A 91 -1.54 16.04 10.45
N ARG A 92 -0.56 15.81 9.55
CA ARG A 92 0.51 16.78 9.26
C ARG A 92 -0.03 18.07 8.67
N LEU A 93 -0.98 18.00 7.74
CA LEU A 93 -1.60 19.19 7.14
C LEU A 93 -2.32 20.02 8.22
N LEU A 94 -3.11 19.38 9.07
CA LEU A 94 -3.85 20.04 10.14
C LEU A 94 -2.91 20.68 11.16
N ALA A 95 -1.84 19.99 11.54
CA ALA A 95 -0.82 20.53 12.44
C ALA A 95 -0.12 21.78 11.85
N ILE A 96 0.15 21.79 10.55
CA ILE A 96 0.77 22.94 9.86
C ILE A 96 -0.22 24.10 9.71
N LEU A 97 -1.48 23.83 9.38
CA LEU A 97 -2.51 24.85 9.16
C LEU A 97 -2.92 25.55 10.44
N LYS A 98 -3.03 24.83 11.57
CA LYS A 98 -3.58 25.40 12.80
C LYS A 98 -2.57 26.18 13.64
N MET A 99 -1.25 26.08 13.41
CA MET A 99 -0.19 26.73 14.23
C MET A 99 -0.32 26.57 15.77
N GLU A 100 -1.31 25.83 16.27
CA GLU A 100 -1.59 25.63 17.67
C GLU A 100 -1.41 24.16 18.05
N THR A 101 -0.83 24.04 19.23
CA THR A 101 -0.68 22.97 20.22
C THR A 101 -1.94 22.12 20.42
N THR A 102 -2.57 21.64 19.36
CA THR A 102 -3.61 20.62 19.49
C THR A 102 -2.91 19.29 19.76
N PRO A 103 -3.25 18.60 20.85
CA PRO A 103 -2.75 17.27 21.06
C PRO A 103 -3.21 16.47 19.84
N SER A 104 -2.25 15.85 19.14
CA SER A 104 -2.45 14.57 18.44
C SER A 104 -3.75 13.91 18.91
N LEU A 105 -4.63 13.51 17.99
CA LEU A 105 -5.88 12.79 18.29
C LEU A 105 -5.68 11.92 19.54
N LYS A 106 -6.50 12.14 20.59
CA LYS A 106 -6.27 11.46 21.88
C LYS A 106 -6.07 9.96 21.57
N PRO A 107 -5.09 9.27 22.16
CA PRO A 107 -4.68 7.92 21.73
C PRO A 107 -5.82 6.93 21.51
N ARG A 108 -6.89 7.06 22.32
CA ARG A 108 -8.17 6.35 22.21
C ARG A 108 -8.92 6.54 20.88
N TRP A 109 -8.97 7.75 20.33
CA TRP A 109 -9.57 8.04 19.03
C TRP A 109 -8.71 7.48 17.88
N SER A 110 -7.38 7.64 17.94
CA SER A 110 -6.47 7.05 16.96
C SER A 110 -6.56 5.52 16.93
N LEU A 111 -6.72 4.88 18.09
CA LEU A 111 -6.93 3.44 18.17
C LEU A 111 -8.28 3.03 17.57
N GLY A 112 -9.35 3.80 17.83
CA GLY A 112 -10.67 3.56 17.23
C GLY A 112 -10.66 3.69 15.70
N VAL A 113 -10.02 4.74 15.17
CA VAL A 113 -9.81 4.92 13.72
C VAL A 113 -9.00 3.76 13.16
N LEU A 114 -7.95 3.34 13.86
CA LEU A 114 -7.13 2.22 13.40
C LEU A 114 -7.91 0.92 13.32
N LEU A 115 -8.67 0.58 14.36
CA LEU A 115 -9.53 -0.61 14.35
C LEU A 115 -10.55 -0.56 13.22
N LEU A 116 -11.12 0.62 12.95
CA LEU A 116 -12.05 0.82 11.83
C LEU A 116 -11.36 0.58 10.48
N ILE A 117 -10.14 1.09 10.28
CA ILE A 117 -9.35 0.88 9.06
C ILE A 117 -9.08 -0.61 8.86
N TRP A 118 -8.60 -1.29 9.90
CA TRP A 118 -8.32 -2.72 9.84
C TRP A 118 -9.58 -3.53 9.54
N PHE A 119 -10.71 -3.20 10.18
CA PHE A 119 -11.99 -3.84 9.93
C PHE A 119 -12.48 -3.61 8.49
N PHE A 120 -12.46 -2.36 8.01
CA PHE A 120 -12.87 -2.03 6.65
C PHE A 120 -11.98 -2.71 5.60
N CYS A 121 -10.67 -2.69 5.78
CA CYS A 121 -9.73 -3.36 4.88
C CYS A 121 -9.92 -4.88 4.90
N ALA A 122 -10.12 -5.48 6.07
CA ALA A 122 -10.39 -6.91 6.22
C ALA A 122 -11.65 -7.32 5.46
N VAL A 123 -12.75 -6.58 5.64
CA VAL A 123 -14.03 -6.86 4.97
C VAL A 123 -13.92 -6.65 3.46
N ALA A 124 -13.27 -5.57 3.03
CA ALA A 124 -13.09 -5.27 1.61
C ALA A 124 -12.33 -6.42 0.93
N VAL A 125 -11.20 -6.86 1.49
CA VAL A 125 -10.32 -7.88 0.92
C VAL A 125 -10.85 -9.31 1.10
N LEU A 126 -11.80 -9.53 2.02
CA LEU A 126 -12.39 -10.86 2.26
C LEU A 126 -12.96 -11.48 0.99
N LEU A 127 -13.64 -10.70 0.15
CA LEU A 127 -14.20 -11.17 -1.12
C LEU A 127 -13.10 -11.65 -2.07
N LEU A 128 -11.97 -10.94 -2.12
CA LEU A 128 -10.80 -11.34 -2.89
C LEU A 128 -10.26 -12.71 -2.45
N SER A 129 -10.25 -12.96 -1.14
CA SER A 129 -9.84 -14.25 -0.57
C SER A 129 -10.85 -15.36 -0.88
N LEU A 130 -12.15 -15.10 -0.74
CA LEU A 130 -13.20 -16.10 -0.97
C LEU A 130 -13.27 -16.58 -2.43
N PHE A 131 -13.01 -15.67 -3.38
CA PHE A 131 -13.03 -15.96 -4.82
C PHE A 131 -11.68 -16.38 -5.41
N SER A 132 -10.62 -16.41 -4.59
CA SER A 132 -9.34 -16.98 -5.03
C SER A 132 -9.46 -18.50 -5.12
N ARG A 133 -9.01 -19.12 -6.21
CA ARG A 133 -9.08 -20.56 -6.45
C ARG A 133 -7.79 -21.05 -7.09
N VAL A 134 -7.41 -22.28 -6.77
CA VAL A 134 -6.29 -22.96 -7.44
C VAL A 134 -6.84 -23.69 -8.65
N ILE A 135 -6.36 -23.35 -9.85
CA ILE A 135 -6.78 -23.97 -11.11
C ILE A 135 -5.60 -24.62 -11.83
N PRO A 136 -5.78 -25.79 -12.47
CA PRO A 136 -4.82 -26.33 -13.40
C PRO A 136 -4.83 -25.52 -14.71
N VAL A 137 -3.66 -25.24 -15.25
CA VAL A 137 -3.44 -24.58 -16.53
C VAL A 137 -2.44 -25.42 -17.31
N SER A 138 -2.81 -25.81 -18.53
CA SER A 138 -1.94 -26.56 -19.43
C SER A 138 -0.97 -25.59 -20.12
N SER A 139 0.32 -25.67 -19.78
CA SER A 139 1.37 -24.91 -20.46
C SER A 139 1.94 -25.75 -21.60
N SER A 140 2.04 -25.16 -22.80
CA SER A 140 2.56 -25.83 -24.00
C SER A 140 4.02 -26.29 -23.89
N GLN A 141 4.78 -25.83 -22.87
CA GLN A 141 6.19 -26.16 -22.67
C GLN A 141 6.49 -26.89 -21.34
N GLU A 142 5.63 -26.82 -20.32
CA GLU A 142 5.93 -27.33 -18.96
C GLU A 142 4.88 -28.33 -18.42
N GLY A 143 3.87 -28.72 -19.20
CA GLY A 143 2.81 -29.65 -18.78
C GLY A 143 1.68 -28.97 -17.99
N GLU A 144 0.89 -29.75 -17.23
CA GLU A 144 -0.15 -29.21 -16.34
C GLU A 144 0.49 -28.53 -15.12
N MET A 145 0.23 -27.23 -14.96
CA MET A 145 0.71 -26.42 -13.84
C MET A 145 -0.47 -25.80 -13.08
N HIS A 146 -0.43 -25.80 -11.76
CA HIS A 146 -1.43 -25.13 -10.94
C HIS A 146 -1.08 -23.66 -10.75
N ILE A 147 -2.07 -22.77 -10.87
CA ILE A 147 -1.96 -21.34 -10.53
C ILE A 147 -3.04 -20.94 -9.54
N CYS A 148 -2.76 -19.92 -8.73
CA CYS A 148 -3.76 -19.25 -7.89
C CYS A 148 -4.38 -18.13 -8.73
N ALA A 149 -5.65 -18.28 -9.10
CA ALA A 149 -6.40 -17.33 -9.92
C ALA A 149 -7.63 -16.81 -9.18
N LEU A 150 -8.02 -15.57 -9.46
CA LEU A 150 -9.25 -14.99 -8.95
C LEU A 150 -10.40 -15.35 -9.88
N ILE A 151 -11.42 -16.05 -9.37
CA ILE A 151 -12.55 -16.55 -10.16
C ILE A 151 -13.85 -16.04 -9.54
N TRP A 152 -14.47 -15.10 -10.23
CA TRP A 152 -15.76 -14.54 -9.83
C TRP A 152 -16.93 -15.30 -10.47
N PRO A 153 -18.05 -15.50 -9.74
CA PRO A 153 -19.24 -16.16 -10.29
C PRO A 153 -19.96 -15.29 -11.33
N HIS A 154 -19.85 -13.96 -11.22
CA HIS A 154 -20.47 -13.01 -12.12
C HIS A 154 -19.49 -11.90 -12.49
N LEU A 155 -19.30 -11.68 -13.80
CA LEU A 155 -18.42 -10.65 -14.35
C LEU A 155 -18.79 -9.23 -13.89
N LEU A 156 -20.10 -8.93 -13.80
CA LEU A 156 -20.56 -7.64 -13.30
C LEU A 156 -20.17 -7.44 -11.83
N GLY A 157 -20.23 -8.50 -11.02
CA GLY A 157 -19.81 -8.47 -9.61
C GLY A 157 -18.31 -8.23 -9.47
N GLU A 158 -17.51 -8.86 -10.32
CA GLU A 158 -16.06 -8.61 -10.41
C GLU A 158 -15.75 -7.15 -10.73
N VAL A 159 -16.37 -6.59 -11.78
CA VAL A 159 -16.16 -5.18 -12.18
C VAL A 159 -16.54 -4.23 -11.06
N VAL A 160 -17.74 -4.39 -10.49
CA VAL A 160 -18.25 -3.50 -9.44
C VAL A 160 -17.36 -3.56 -8.22
N TRP A 161 -16.98 -4.77 -7.78
CA TRP A 161 -16.11 -4.92 -6.63
C TRP A 161 -14.71 -4.34 -6.89
N CYS A 162 -14.10 -4.64 -8.05
CA CYS A 162 -12.80 -4.08 -8.45
C CYS A 162 -12.83 -2.55 -8.49
N ALA A 163 -13.89 -1.95 -9.05
CA ALA A 163 -14.05 -0.50 -9.12
C ALA A 163 -14.21 0.13 -7.73
N ILE A 164 -15.02 -0.47 -6.85
CA ILE A 164 -15.21 0.01 -5.47
C ILE A 164 -13.92 -0.12 -4.66
N PHE A 165 -13.26 -1.28 -4.74
CA PHE A 165 -11.99 -1.53 -4.05
C PHE A 165 -10.90 -0.56 -4.51
N PHE A 166 -10.82 -0.32 -5.82
CA PHE A 166 -9.91 0.66 -6.40
C PHE A 166 -10.21 2.09 -5.91
N ALA A 167 -11.48 2.50 -5.98
CA ALA A 167 -11.88 3.84 -5.59
C ALA A 167 -11.66 4.11 -4.10
N LEU A 168 -12.15 3.23 -3.23
CA LEU A 168 -12.10 3.43 -1.78
C LEU A 168 -10.76 3.03 -1.16
N GLY A 169 -10.14 1.96 -1.66
CA GLY A 169 -8.90 1.43 -1.13
C GLY A 169 -7.66 2.19 -1.60
N PHE A 170 -7.72 2.86 -2.76
CA PHE A 170 -6.54 3.50 -3.35
C PHE A 170 -6.76 4.94 -3.83
N LEU A 171 -7.82 5.20 -4.60
CA LEU A 171 -8.02 6.53 -5.18
C LEU A 171 -8.31 7.58 -4.11
N VAL A 172 -9.25 7.30 -3.19
CA VAL A 172 -9.59 8.23 -2.11
C VAL A 172 -8.39 8.49 -1.18
N PRO A 173 -7.70 7.47 -0.62
CA PRO A 173 -6.48 7.68 0.15
C PRO A 173 -5.40 8.42 -0.64
N GLY A 174 -5.13 8.01 -1.89
CA GLY A 174 -4.12 8.62 -2.74
C GLY A 174 -4.38 10.10 -3.04
N CYS A 175 -5.61 10.45 -3.41
CA CYS A 175 -6.01 11.84 -3.63
C CYS A 175 -5.88 12.67 -2.35
N SER A 176 -6.28 12.12 -1.19
CA SER A 176 -6.17 12.82 0.08
C SER A 176 -4.72 13.15 0.45
N ILE A 177 -3.79 12.23 0.17
CA ILE A 177 -2.34 12.42 0.32
C ILE A 177 -1.87 13.55 -0.60
N VAL A 178 -2.19 13.46 -1.90
CA VAL A 178 -1.73 14.42 -2.90
C VAL A 178 -2.21 15.84 -2.59
N ILE A 179 -3.48 15.99 -2.24
CA ILE A 179 -4.07 17.28 -1.87
C ILE A 179 -3.38 17.82 -0.62
N SER A 180 -3.21 16.97 0.41
CA SER A 180 -2.59 17.37 1.67
C SER A 180 -1.16 17.86 1.49
N TYR A 181 -0.32 17.08 0.80
CA TYR A 181 1.06 17.48 0.52
C TYR A 181 1.17 18.69 -0.40
N THR A 182 0.30 18.84 -1.39
CA THR A 182 0.26 20.05 -2.24
C THR A 182 -0.01 21.29 -1.41
N LYS A 183 -0.98 21.23 -0.49
CA LYS A 183 -1.28 22.34 0.44
C LYS A 183 -0.10 22.61 1.38
N ILE A 184 0.53 21.58 1.94
CA ILE A 184 1.74 21.71 2.77
C ILE A 184 2.85 22.44 2.01
N LEU A 185 3.14 22.04 0.78
CA LEU A 185 4.17 22.66 -0.06
C LEU A 185 3.82 24.12 -0.40
N GLN A 186 2.56 24.41 -0.72
CA GLN A 186 2.09 25.77 -0.98
C GLN A 186 2.25 26.68 0.25
N ILE A 187 1.87 26.22 1.45
CA ILE A 187 2.02 26.97 2.70
C ILE A 187 3.50 27.24 2.95
N LYS A 188 4.36 26.21 2.83
CA LYS A 188 5.81 26.35 3.03
C LYS A 188 6.45 27.32 2.04
N GLN A 189 6.06 27.28 0.76
CA GLN A 189 6.55 28.21 -0.26
C GLN A 189 6.12 29.66 0.04
N ARG A 190 4.87 29.87 0.49
CA ARG A 190 4.38 31.19 0.91
C ARG A 190 5.15 31.70 2.13
N CYS A 191 5.41 30.87 3.14
CA CYS A 191 6.21 31.23 4.31
C CYS A 191 7.67 31.55 3.92
N LYS A 192 8.29 30.76 3.03
CA LYS A 192 9.67 31.00 2.55
C LYS A 192 9.79 32.33 1.81
N ARG A 193 8.80 32.68 0.96
CA ARG A 193 8.76 33.98 0.26
C ARG A 193 8.61 35.16 1.23
N ARG A 194 7.83 35.01 2.31
CA ARG A 194 7.66 36.05 3.35
C ARG A 194 8.88 36.19 4.28
N LEU A 195 9.67 35.14 4.47
CA LEU A 195 10.86 35.16 5.32
C LEU A 195 12.10 35.70 4.59
N HIS A 196 12.16 35.58 3.26
CA HIS A 196 13.24 36.16 2.45
C HIS A 196 13.30 37.71 2.51
N THR A 197 12.23 38.36 2.98
CA THR A 197 12.19 39.81 3.27
C THR A 197 12.66 40.18 4.67
N THR A 198 12.97 39.24 5.58
CA THR A 198 13.38 39.55 6.97
C THR A 198 14.30 38.45 7.54
N THR A 199 15.60 38.71 7.46
CA THR A 199 16.74 38.17 8.24
C THR A 199 16.87 36.64 8.48
N SER A 200 18.02 36.13 8.02
CA SER A 200 18.60 34.80 8.16
C SER A 200 18.84 34.36 9.62
N GLN A 201 18.16 33.32 10.11
CA GLN A 201 18.73 32.39 11.12
C GLN A 201 17.93 31.11 11.43
N ARG A 202 16.65 30.97 11.02
CA ARG A 202 15.84 29.74 11.26
C ARG A 202 15.81 28.73 10.09
N GLN A 203 16.83 28.76 9.23
CA GLN A 203 16.78 28.16 7.88
C GLN A 203 17.10 26.65 7.82
N GLU A 204 17.81 26.09 8.81
CA GLU A 204 18.27 24.70 8.75
C GLU A 204 17.18 23.67 9.12
N GLN A 205 16.33 23.94 10.11
CA GLN A 205 15.35 22.95 10.57
C GLN A 205 14.11 22.85 9.65
N SER A 206 13.75 23.94 8.97
CA SER A 206 12.66 23.98 7.98
C SER A 206 13.03 23.30 6.65
N SER A 207 14.30 23.38 6.25
CA SER A 207 14.78 22.86 4.96
C SER A 207 15.04 21.35 4.98
N ALA A 208 15.50 20.77 6.10
CA ALA A 208 15.64 19.32 6.26
C ALA A 208 14.27 18.60 6.27
N VAL A 209 13.29 19.12 7.02
CA VAL A 209 11.92 18.58 7.05
C VAL A 209 11.23 18.70 5.68
N SER A 210 11.47 19.79 4.93
CA SER A 210 10.93 19.96 3.57
C SER A 210 11.44 18.93 2.56
N LYS A 211 12.70 18.49 2.67
CA LYS A 211 13.25 17.44 1.78
C LYS A 211 12.63 16.07 2.09
N GLN A 212 12.41 15.78 3.37
CA GLN A 212 11.81 14.52 3.81
C GLN A 212 10.33 14.44 3.42
N ASP A 213 9.56 15.51 3.59
CA ASP A 213 8.17 15.59 3.13
C ASP A 213 8.04 15.45 1.60
N PHE A 214 8.96 16.04 0.84
CA PHE A 214 8.99 15.91 -0.62
C PHE A 214 9.39 14.49 -1.06
N LYS A 215 10.33 13.85 -0.36
CA LYS A 215 10.70 12.44 -0.60
C LYS A 215 9.50 11.53 -0.37
N LEU A 216 8.76 11.73 0.73
CA LEU A 216 7.55 10.99 1.04
C LEU A 216 6.46 11.23 -0.03
N PHE A 217 6.17 12.48 -0.37
CA PHE A 217 5.23 12.80 -1.46
C PHE A 217 5.61 12.15 -2.80
N ARG A 218 6.89 12.19 -3.17
CA ARG A 218 7.41 11.56 -4.39
C ARG A 218 7.25 10.04 -4.35
N THR A 219 7.61 9.40 -3.24
CA THR A 219 7.40 7.96 -3.03
C THR A 219 5.92 7.61 -3.18
N LEU A 220 5.03 8.36 -2.54
CA LEU A 220 3.58 8.11 -2.59
C LEU A 220 2.99 8.30 -3.99
N LEU A 221 3.46 9.30 -4.74
CA LEU A 221 3.02 9.54 -6.12
C LEU A 221 3.49 8.42 -7.07
N ILE A 222 4.73 7.95 -6.92
CA ILE A 222 5.24 6.78 -7.67
C ILE A 222 4.39 5.55 -7.36
N LEU A 223 4.03 5.37 -6.08
CA LEU A 223 3.22 4.26 -5.60
C LEU A 223 1.81 4.29 -6.23
N MET A 224 1.16 5.45 -6.25
CA MET A 224 -0.15 5.63 -6.87
C MET A 224 -0.10 5.30 -8.37
N ILE A 225 0.89 5.83 -9.11
CA ILE A 225 1.07 5.56 -10.55
C ILE A 225 1.33 4.07 -10.81
N SER A 226 2.20 3.42 -10.01
CA SER A 226 2.50 1.99 -10.11
C SER A 226 1.23 1.15 -9.98
N PHE A 227 0.37 1.50 -9.03
CA PHE A 227 -0.89 0.79 -8.80
C PHE A 227 -1.88 0.95 -9.96
N PHE A 228 -2.01 2.15 -10.53
CA PHE A 228 -2.81 2.37 -11.75
C PHE A 228 -2.30 1.52 -12.92
N ILE A 229 -0.98 1.44 -13.11
CA ILE A 229 -0.37 0.62 -14.16
C ILE A 229 -0.61 -0.88 -13.90
N MET A 230 -0.54 -1.32 -12.64
CA MET A 230 -0.80 -2.71 -12.25
C MET A 230 -2.26 -3.10 -12.46
N TRP A 231 -3.22 -2.26 -12.09
CA TRP A 231 -4.63 -2.60 -12.26
C TRP A 231 -5.16 -2.37 -13.68
N SER A 232 -4.46 -1.57 -14.49
CA SER A 232 -4.85 -1.27 -15.87
C SER A 232 -5.08 -2.52 -16.73
N PRO A 233 -4.18 -3.53 -16.76
CA PRO A 233 -4.45 -4.76 -17.50
C PRO A 233 -5.68 -5.51 -17.00
N ILE A 234 -5.94 -5.54 -15.68
CA ILE A 234 -7.16 -6.17 -15.13
C ILE A 234 -8.39 -5.43 -15.67
N PHE A 235 -8.44 -4.10 -15.54
CA PHE A 235 -9.56 -3.30 -16.07
C PHE A 235 -9.72 -3.46 -17.59
N ILE A 236 -8.63 -3.49 -18.35
CA ILE A 236 -8.63 -3.68 -19.81
C ILE A 236 -9.16 -5.08 -20.16
N PHE A 237 -8.67 -6.14 -19.50
CA PHE A 237 -9.12 -7.51 -19.77
C PHE A 237 -10.57 -7.70 -19.36
N THR A 238 -11.00 -7.19 -18.21
CA THR A 238 -12.40 -7.26 -17.80
C THR A 238 -13.31 -6.49 -18.76
N PHE A 239 -12.88 -5.34 -19.27
CA PHE A 239 -13.61 -4.59 -20.30
C PHE A 239 -13.65 -5.34 -21.65
N LEU A 240 -12.55 -5.98 -22.04
CA LEU A 240 -12.49 -6.82 -23.25
C LEU A 240 -13.37 -8.07 -23.11
N ILE A 241 -13.42 -8.71 -21.95
CA ILE A 241 -14.31 -9.85 -21.68
C ILE A 241 -15.77 -9.40 -21.77
N LEU A 242 -16.10 -8.22 -21.22
CA LEU A 242 -17.45 -7.65 -21.25
C LEU A 242 -17.91 -7.26 -22.66
N THR A 243 -16.99 -6.80 -23.51
CA THR A 243 -17.31 -6.33 -24.88
C THR A 243 -17.23 -7.42 -25.94
N HIS A 244 -16.38 -8.43 -25.76
CA HIS A 244 -16.08 -9.43 -26.79
C HIS A 244 -16.43 -10.88 -26.45
N ASN A 245 -17.02 -11.20 -25.28
CA ASN A 245 -17.38 -12.58 -24.88
C ASN A 245 -16.22 -13.60 -24.97
N PHE A 246 -14.96 -13.15 -24.89
CA PHE A 246 -13.79 -14.03 -24.94
C PHE A 246 -13.49 -14.62 -23.55
N GLN A 247 -13.63 -15.94 -23.40
CA GLN A 247 -13.18 -16.67 -22.21
C GLN A 247 -11.64 -16.80 -22.22
N VAL A 248 -10.94 -15.75 -21.79
CA VAL A 248 -9.53 -15.86 -21.44
C VAL A 248 -9.44 -15.96 -19.92
N HIS A 249 -9.07 -17.14 -19.42
CA HIS A 249 -8.73 -17.30 -18.01
C HIS A 249 -7.60 -16.31 -17.68
N LEU A 250 -7.85 -15.44 -16.69
CA LEU A 250 -6.83 -14.55 -16.13
C LEU A 250 -5.71 -15.42 -15.53
N ALA A 251 -4.71 -15.73 -16.36
CA ALA A 251 -3.39 -16.05 -15.86
C ALA A 251 -2.90 -14.79 -15.16
N LEU A 252 -2.92 -14.77 -13.83
CA LEU A 252 -2.24 -13.76 -13.02
C LEU A 252 -0.77 -13.77 -13.44
N THR A 253 -0.47 -12.98 -14.48
CA THR A 253 0.78 -13.10 -15.19
C THR A 253 1.87 -12.50 -14.32
N SER A 254 3.04 -13.11 -14.43
CA SER A 254 4.31 -12.77 -13.78
C SER A 254 4.62 -11.27 -13.63
N SER A 255 4.04 -10.40 -14.47
CA SER A 255 4.16 -8.94 -14.50
C SER A 255 3.49 -8.19 -13.34
N MET A 256 2.34 -8.64 -12.83
CA MET A 256 1.62 -7.97 -11.72
C MET A 256 2.45 -7.89 -10.44
N PHE A 257 3.24 -8.94 -10.19
CA PHE A 257 4.15 -9.04 -9.04
C PHE A 257 5.45 -8.24 -9.20
N VAL A 258 5.88 -7.92 -10.44
CA VAL A 258 7.06 -7.07 -10.67
C VAL A 258 6.80 -5.63 -10.21
N TRP A 259 5.54 -5.18 -10.26
CA TRP A 259 5.13 -3.86 -9.78
C TRP A 259 4.81 -3.83 -8.27
N VAL A 260 4.37 -4.96 -7.70
CA VAL A 260 4.40 -5.16 -6.23
C VAL A 260 5.86 -5.11 -5.70
N LEU A 261 6.84 -5.54 -6.52
CA LEU A 261 8.27 -5.42 -6.23
C LEU A 261 8.74 -3.96 -6.19
N THR A 262 8.22 -3.10 -7.09
CA THR A 262 8.53 -1.66 -7.08
C THR A 262 7.86 -0.95 -5.90
N PHE A 263 6.70 -1.43 -5.44
CA PHE A 263 6.05 -0.99 -4.20
C PHE A 263 6.94 -1.22 -2.96
N THR A 264 7.57 -2.39 -2.83
CA THR A 264 8.53 -2.66 -1.74
C THR A 264 9.83 -1.88 -1.81
N LEU A 265 10.25 -1.46 -3.01
CA LEU A 265 11.50 -0.74 -3.24
C LEU A 265 11.37 0.78 -3.02
N ALA A 266 10.15 1.30 -3.05
CA ALA A 266 9.89 2.73 -2.96
C ALA A 266 9.69 3.25 -1.52
N ASN A 267 9.29 2.36 -0.60
CA ASN A 267 9.13 2.64 0.84
C ASN A 267 10.47 2.48 1.57
#